data_AF-A0A9P8KWN2-F1
#
_entry.id   AF-A0A9P8KWN2-F1
#
_cell.length_a   1.000
_cell.length_b   1.000
_cell.length_c   1.000
_cell.angle_alpha   90.00
_cell.angle_beta   90.00
_cell.angle_gamma   90.00
#
_symmetry.space_group_name_H-M   'P 1'
#
loop_
_entity.id
_entity.type
_entity.pdbx_description
1 polymer ?
#
loop_
_entity_poly.entity_id
_entity_poly.type
_entity_poly.pdbx_seq_one_letter_code
_entity_poly.pdbx_strand_id
1 'polypeptide(L)'
;MAGTRPGLAWLSLLLTAGSITLLFLAILGGAVNRNPLNQVYFLKADTSGIPGAPKAAQWTLWNVCDGVGTGRDYLCSGTKPAHPFDPVRNFKTTKGVDSGFIG
;
A
#
# COMPACT_ATOMS: atom_id res chain seq x y z
N MET A 1 9.76 44.96 -3.15
CA MET A 1 9.75 43.66 -2.44
C MET A 1 8.38 43.37 -1.80
N ALA A 2 7.26 43.63 -2.50
CA ALA A 2 5.91 43.61 -1.91
C ALA A 2 5.05 42.38 -2.29
N GLY A 3 5.50 41.54 -3.23
CA GLY A 3 4.75 40.36 -3.69
C GLY A 3 5.19 39.01 -3.12
N THR A 4 6.36 38.94 -2.48
CA THR A 4 6.95 37.68 -2.02
C THR A 4 6.20 37.04 -0.83
N ARG A 5 5.60 37.86 0.05
CA ARG A 5 4.87 37.39 1.23
C ARG A 5 3.54 36.68 0.90
N PRO A 6 2.62 37.26 0.10
CA PRO A 6 1.39 36.57 -0.26
C PRO A 6 1.65 35.36 -1.18
N GLY A 7 2.70 35.39 -2.01
CA GLY A 7 3.09 34.26 -2.85
C GLY A 7 3.55 33.05 -2.04
N LEU A 8 4.41 33.25 -1.02
CA LEU A 8 4.82 32.16 -0.12
C LEU A 8 3.64 31.59 0.67
N ALA A 9 2.72 32.44 1.12
CA ALA A 9 1.53 32.00 1.85
C ALA A 9 0.65 31.08 0.99
N TRP A 10 0.36 31.47 -0.25
CA TRP A 10 -0.39 30.64 -1.20
C TRP A 10 0.31 29.32 -1.51
N LEU A 11 1.62 29.37 -1.75
CA LEU A 11 2.41 28.16 -1.99
C LEU A 11 2.34 27.20 -0.79
N SER A 12 2.45 27.72 0.43
CA SER A 12 2.37 26.91 1.65
C SER A 12 1.00 26.23 1.81
N LEU A 13 -0.08 26.94 1.47
CA LEU A 13 -1.44 26.39 1.49
C LEU A 13 -1.61 25.27 0.46
N LEU A 14 -1.12 25.47 -0.76
CA LEU A 14 -1.19 24.46 -1.82
C LEU A 14 -0.40 23.20 -1.46
N LEU A 15 0.82 23.34 -0.92
CA LEU A 15 1.61 22.20 -0.47
C LEU A 15 0.93 21.47 0.69
N THR A 16 0.34 22.20 1.65
CA THR A 16 -0.36 21.59 2.79
C THR A 16 -1.60 20.84 2.32
N ALA A 17 -2.43 21.45 1.45
CA ALA A 17 -3.59 20.78 0.86
C ALA A 17 -3.19 19.53 0.05
N GLY A 18 -2.09 19.62 -0.71
CA GLY A 18 -1.51 18.49 -1.42
C GLY A 18 -1.08 17.37 -0.48
N SER A 19 -0.37 17.69 0.61
CA SER A 19 0.06 16.69 1.60
C SER A 19 -1.12 15.98 2.26
N ILE A 20 -2.17 16.72 2.62
CA ILE A 20 -3.39 16.15 3.22
C ILE A 20 -4.05 15.18 2.24
N THR A 21 -4.16 15.57 0.97
CA THR A 21 -4.75 14.72 -0.08
C THR A 21 -3.94 13.44 -0.28
N LEU A 22 -2.61 13.53 -0.32
CA LEU A 22 -1.72 12.36 -0.44
C LEU A 22 -1.80 11.45 0.79
N LEU A 23 -1.91 12.01 1.99
CA LEU A 23 -2.12 11.24 3.22
C LEU A 23 -3.44 10.48 3.19
N PHE A 24 -4.52 11.10 2.72
CA PHE A 24 -5.79 10.40 2.53
C PHE A 24 -5.68 9.26 1.51
N LEU A 25 -4.96 9.49 0.40
CA LEU A 25 -4.71 8.43 -0.58
C LEU A 25 -3.87 7.28 0.01
N ALA A 26 -2.88 7.58 0.85
CA ALA A 26 -2.09 6.56 1.55
C ALA A 26 -2.94 5.75 2.54
N ILE A 27 -3.84 6.40 3.28
CA ILE A 27 -4.74 5.73 4.23
C ILE A 27 -5.79 4.90 3.49
N LEU A 28 -6.37 5.42 2.41
CA LEU A 28 -7.42 4.73 1.65
C LEU A 28 -6.89 3.75 0.59
N GLY A 29 -5.59 3.74 0.34
CA GLY A 29 -4.93 2.81 -0.58
C GLY A 29 -5.26 1.36 -0.24
N GLY A 30 -5.67 0.57 -1.23
CA GLY A 30 -6.09 -0.82 -1.04
C GLY A 30 -7.49 -1.04 -0.47
N ALA A 31 -8.19 0.00 0.01
CA ALA A 31 -9.54 -0.17 0.58
C ALA A 31 -10.56 -0.63 -0.48
N VAL A 32 -10.39 -0.17 -1.73
CA VAL A 32 -11.24 -0.52 -2.87
C VAL A 32 -10.38 -0.78 -4.09
N ASN A 33 -10.70 -1.81 -4.87
CA ASN A 33 -10.03 -2.11 -6.13
C ASN A 33 -10.50 -1.18 -7.26
N ARG A 34 -10.28 0.12 -7.12
CA ARG A 34 -10.58 1.13 -8.15
C ARG A 34 -9.47 2.17 -8.20
N ASN A 35 -9.14 2.62 -9.41
CA ASN A 35 -8.19 3.71 -9.62
C ASN A 35 -8.69 4.99 -8.93
N PRO A 36 -7.85 5.72 -8.16
CA PRO A 36 -6.41 5.55 -7.94
C PRO A 36 -6.00 4.72 -6.72
N LEU A 37 -6.95 4.24 -5.90
CA LEU A 37 -6.65 3.58 -4.62
C LEU A 37 -5.97 2.21 -4.79
N ASN A 38 -6.12 1.55 -5.95
CA ASN A 38 -5.47 0.28 -6.26
C ASN A 38 -4.01 0.39 -6.74
N GLN A 39 -3.45 1.60 -6.68
CA GLN A 39 -2.05 1.89 -7.03
C GLN A 39 -1.22 2.29 -5.81
N VAL A 40 -1.87 2.45 -4.65
CA VAL A 40 -1.25 2.96 -3.43
C VAL A 40 -1.08 1.81 -2.45
N TYR A 41 0.15 1.36 -2.28
CA TYR A 41 0.56 0.29 -1.37
C TYR A 41 1.81 0.72 -0.60
N PHE A 42 1.97 0.19 0.62
CA PHE A 42 3.12 0.51 1.47
C PHE A 42 4.33 -0.33 1.13
N LEU A 43 4.10 -1.59 0.74
CA LEU A 43 5.15 -2.54 0.47
C LEU A 43 4.75 -3.44 -0.70
N LYS A 44 5.70 -3.68 -1.59
CA LYS A 44 5.59 -4.71 -2.62
C LYS A 44 6.78 -5.65 -2.50
N ALA A 45 6.53 -6.94 -2.40
CA ALA A 45 7.57 -7.96 -2.39
C ALA A 45 7.29 -9.05 -3.43
N ASP A 46 8.36 -9.65 -3.95
CA ASP A 46 8.27 -10.88 -4.72
C ASP A 46 8.05 -12.04 -3.76
N THR A 47 6.91 -12.72 -3.91
CA THR A 47 6.49 -13.86 -3.09
C THR A 47 6.33 -15.13 -3.92
N SER A 48 6.90 -15.16 -5.13
CA SER A 48 6.82 -16.31 -6.04
C SER A 48 7.39 -17.62 -5.47
N GLY A 49 8.30 -17.54 -4.49
CA GLY A 49 8.84 -18.70 -3.78
C GLY A 49 7.95 -19.27 -2.66
N ILE A 50 6.84 -18.60 -2.33
CA ILE A 50 5.94 -18.98 -1.24
C ILE A 50 4.70 -19.67 -1.82
N PRO A 51 4.44 -20.95 -1.49
CA PRO A 51 3.29 -21.68 -2.01
C PRO A 51 1.98 -21.10 -1.44
N GLY A 52 1.03 -20.77 -2.31
CA GLY A 52 -0.24 -20.15 -1.91
C GLY A 52 -0.20 -18.63 -1.80
N ALA A 53 0.97 -18.01 -2.00
CA ALA A 53 1.09 -16.57 -2.15
C ALA A 53 0.98 -16.17 -3.64
N PRO A 54 0.55 -14.93 -3.93
CA PRO A 54 0.71 -14.34 -5.26
C PRO A 54 2.19 -14.25 -5.65
N LYS A 55 2.52 -14.08 -6.93
CA LYS A 55 3.94 -13.92 -7.31
C LYS A 55 4.51 -12.58 -6.84
N ALA A 56 3.68 -11.54 -6.78
CA ALA A 56 4.03 -10.25 -6.22
C ALA A 56 2.95 -9.82 -5.22
N ALA A 57 3.24 -9.89 -3.93
CA ALA A 57 2.33 -9.43 -2.90
C ALA A 57 2.50 -7.93 -2.67
N GLN A 58 1.39 -7.20 -2.70
CA GLN A 58 1.29 -5.78 -2.39
C GLN A 58 0.53 -5.63 -1.07
N TRP A 59 1.17 -5.08 -0.04
CA TRP A 59 0.54 -4.82 1.25
C TRP A 59 0.08 -3.38 1.34
N THR A 60 -1.17 -3.26 1.75
CA THR A 60 -1.83 -1.99 2.09
C THR A 60 -2.15 -1.99 3.60
N LEU A 61 -2.72 -0.92 4.12
CA LEU A 61 -3.16 -0.87 5.52
C LEU A 61 -4.26 -1.89 5.85
N TRP A 62 -4.97 -2.36 4.82
CA TRP A 62 -6.21 -3.10 4.98
C TRP A 62 -6.16 -4.52 4.45
N ASN A 63 -5.27 -4.81 3.50
CA ASN A 63 -5.21 -6.10 2.84
C ASN A 63 -3.85 -6.35 2.17
N VAL A 64 -3.70 -7.59 1.70
CA VAL A 64 -2.67 -8.00 0.76
C VAL A 64 -3.33 -8.36 -0.57
N CYS A 65 -2.78 -7.84 -1.66
CA CYS A 65 -3.28 -8.04 -3.02
C CYS A 65 -2.19 -8.60 -3.93
N ASP A 66 -2.61 -9.23 -5.04
CA ASP A 66 -1.73 -9.71 -6.09
C ASP A 66 -1.42 -8.58 -7.08
N GLY A 67 -0.15 -8.19 -7.17
CA GLY A 67 0.34 -7.15 -8.09
C GLY A 67 0.86 -7.68 -9.42
N VAL A 68 0.63 -8.96 -9.76
CA VAL A 68 1.21 -9.59 -10.94
C VAL A 68 0.75 -8.94 -12.25
N GLY A 69 1.73 -8.56 -13.07
CA GLY A 69 1.55 -8.17 -14.47
C GLY A 69 1.04 -6.75 -14.71
N THR A 70 0.38 -6.10 -13.75
CA THR A 70 -0.25 -4.78 -13.97
C THR A 70 0.24 -3.67 -13.07
N GLY A 71 0.99 -3.98 -11.99
CA GLY A 71 1.39 -3.00 -10.99
C GLY A 71 0.22 -2.44 -10.18
N ARG A 72 -0.95 -3.07 -10.26
CA ARG A 72 -2.18 -2.71 -9.55
C ARG A 72 -2.61 -3.86 -8.66
N ASP A 73 -3.27 -3.52 -7.57
CA ASP A 73 -3.87 -4.49 -6.66
C ASP A 73 -4.98 -5.29 -7.37
N TYR A 74 -4.73 -6.54 -7.71
CA TYR A 74 -5.69 -7.47 -8.28
C TYR A 74 -5.93 -8.63 -7.28
N LEU A 75 -7.14 -9.18 -7.21
CA LEU A 75 -7.49 -10.30 -6.31
C LEU A 75 -7.13 -10.08 -4.82
N CYS A 76 -7.62 -9.00 -4.22
CA CYS A 76 -7.40 -8.72 -2.80
C CYS A 76 -8.15 -9.70 -1.88
N SER A 77 -7.44 -10.24 -0.88
CA SER A 77 -8.06 -10.84 0.30
C SER A 77 -8.82 -9.73 1.03
N GLY A 78 -10.13 -9.87 1.22
CA GLY A 78 -11.03 -8.76 1.61
C GLY A 78 -10.51 -7.83 2.72
N THR A 79 -10.91 -6.56 2.66
CA THR A 79 -10.49 -5.46 3.53
C THR A 79 -10.72 -5.78 5.02
N LYS A 80 -9.65 -5.77 5.84
CA LYS A 80 -9.73 -5.97 7.29
C LYS A 80 -9.07 -4.81 8.04
N PRO A 81 -9.59 -4.41 9.22
CA PRO A 81 -8.91 -3.45 10.06
C PRO A 81 -7.60 -4.05 10.59
N ALA A 82 -6.55 -3.23 10.62
CA ALA A 82 -5.23 -3.57 11.15
C ALA A 82 -4.63 -4.86 10.56
N HIS A 83 -4.53 -4.94 9.22
CA HIS A 83 -3.95 -6.11 8.57
C HIS A 83 -2.43 -6.17 8.79
N PRO A 84 -1.90 -7.18 9.50
CA PRO A 84 -0.49 -7.22 9.83
C PRO A 84 0.36 -7.65 8.62
N PHE A 85 1.58 -7.15 8.57
CA PHE A 85 2.61 -7.66 7.68
C PHE A 85 3.16 -8.99 8.25
N ASP A 86 2.39 -10.06 8.03
CA ASP A 86 2.70 -11.41 8.51
C ASP A 86 2.51 -12.42 7.36
N PRO A 87 3.58 -12.75 6.62
CA PRO A 87 3.50 -13.69 5.51
C PRO A 87 2.97 -15.08 5.92
N VAL A 88 3.31 -15.54 7.13
CA VAL A 88 2.93 -16.89 7.60
C VAL A 88 1.43 -16.99 7.78
N ARG A 89 0.81 -16.01 8.45
CA ARG A 89 -0.65 -15.99 8.68
C ARG A 89 -1.43 -15.58 7.43
N ASN A 90 -0.86 -14.71 6.59
CA ASN A 90 -1.51 -14.25 5.37
C ASN A 90 -1.56 -15.34 4.29
N PHE A 91 -0.49 -16.12 4.12
CA PHE A 91 -0.41 -17.18 3.10
C PHE A 91 -0.63 -18.59 3.66
N LYS A 92 -0.82 -18.72 4.98
CA LYS A 92 -1.04 -19.99 5.70
C LYS A 92 0.06 -21.03 5.44
N THR A 93 1.30 -20.57 5.31
CA THR A 93 2.47 -21.42 5.04
C THR A 93 3.71 -20.84 5.71
N THR A 94 4.62 -21.70 6.13
CA THR A 94 5.98 -21.33 6.55
C THR A 94 7.02 -21.66 5.48
N LYS A 95 6.64 -22.41 4.45
CA LYS A 95 7.54 -22.85 3.39
C LYS A 95 7.88 -21.65 2.49
N GLY A 96 9.17 -21.37 2.31
CA GLY A 96 9.65 -20.26 1.49
C GLY A 96 9.54 -18.88 2.14
N VAL A 97 9.04 -18.80 3.37
CA VAL A 97 9.08 -17.59 4.20
C VAL A 97 10.43 -17.54 4.92
N ASP A 98 11.04 -16.35 5.02
CA ASP A 98 12.30 -16.19 5.77
C ASP A 98 12.09 -16.53 7.25
N SER A 99 13.07 -17.23 7.83
CA SER A 99 13.15 -17.58 9.26
C SER A 99 12.89 -16.41 10.21
N GLY A 100 13.23 -15.17 9.83
CA GLY A 100 12.96 -13.98 10.65
C GLY A 100 11.47 -13.66 10.84
N PHE A 101 10.59 -14.19 9.98
CA PHE A 101 9.14 -14.05 10.09
C PHE A 101 8.45 -15.31 10.64
N ILE A 102 9.22 -16.35 10.95
CA ILE A 102 8.72 -17.60 11.54
C ILE A 102 8.99 -17.54 13.03
N GLY A 103 7.98 -17.14 13.81
CA GLY A 103 8.03 -16.99 15.27
C GLY A 103 6.91 -17.73 15.97
#